data_AF-A0A9P5ZNJ2-F1
#
_entry.id   AF-A0A9P5ZNJ2-F1
#
_cell.length_a   1.000
_cell.length_b   1.000
_cell.length_c   1.000
_cell.angle_alpha   90.00
_cell.angle_beta   90.00
_cell.angle_gamma   90.00
#
_symmetry.space_group_name_H-M   'P 1'
#
loop_
_entity.id
_entity.type
_entity.pdbx_description
1 polymer ?
#
loop_
_entity_poly.entity_id
_entity_poly.type
_entity_poly.pdbx_seq_one_letter_code
_entity_poly.pdbx_strand_id
1 'polypeptide(L)' 'KDVQEPPICYRCHSIGDGHYANNCTAIQRDICRHCRQEHRVAQCPNLHQKWCANCKRPGHEAGNQSWEM' A
#
# COMPACT_ATOMS: atom_id res chain seq x y z
N LYS A 1 1.31 -7.97 -27.91
CA LYS A 1 0.90 -6.71 -27.25
C LYS A 1 1.55 -6.72 -25.89
N ASP A 2 2.65 -6.01 -25.75
CA ASP A 2 3.37 -5.81 -24.50
C ASP A 2 2.42 -5.10 -23.52
N VAL A 3 1.85 -5.85 -22.59
CA VAL A 3 1.14 -5.28 -21.45
C VAL A 3 2.23 -4.71 -20.56
N GLN A 4 2.66 -3.48 -20.84
CA GLN A 4 3.50 -2.74 -19.90
C GLN A 4 2.70 -2.60 -18.62
N GLU A 5 3.22 -3.20 -17.54
CA GLU A 5 2.64 -3.03 -16.22
C GLU A 5 2.54 -1.52 -15.93
N PRO A 6 1.35 -1.02 -15.53
CA PRO A 6 1.18 0.40 -15.31
C PRO A 6 2.16 0.87 -14.23
N PRO A 7 2.81 2.03 -14.38
CA PRO A 7 3.73 2.53 -13.38
C PRO A 7 2.99 2.67 -12.05
N ILE A 8 3.51 1.99 -11.02
CA ILE A 8 3.01 2.04 -9.66
C ILE A 8 3.89 2.98 -8.86
N CYS A 9 3.31 4.05 -8.35
CA CYS A 9 3.98 4.94 -7.45
C CYS A 9 3.83 4.45 -6.02
N TYR A 10 4.83 3.75 -5.47
CA TYR A 10 4.80 3.29 -4.07
C TYR A 10 4.81 4.42 -3.02
N ARG A 11 5.04 5.68 -3.43
CA ARG A 11 4.98 6.84 -2.53
C ARG A 11 3.52 7.24 -2.26
N CYS A 12 2.72 7.44 -3.29
CA CYS A 12 1.30 7.81 -3.17
C CYS A 12 0.32 6.64 -3.36
N HIS A 13 0.83 5.44 -3.66
CA HIS A 13 0.07 4.24 -4.04
C HIS A 13 -0.88 4.46 -5.24
N SER A 14 -0.55 5.38 -6.14
CA SER A 14 -1.29 5.56 -7.40
C SER A 14 -0.78 4.57 -8.46
N ILE A 15 -1.72 3.93 -9.17
CA ILE A 15 -1.46 2.94 -10.22
C ILE A 15 -1.90 3.56 -11.55
N GLY A 16 -1.01 3.60 -12.54
CA GLY A 16 -1.36 4.07 -13.88
C GLY A 16 -1.32 5.59 -14.06
N ASP A 17 -0.88 6.33 -13.04
CA ASP A 17 -0.73 7.79 -13.04
C ASP A 17 0.55 8.25 -13.78
N GLY A 18 1.16 7.36 -14.58
CA GLY A 18 2.30 7.68 -15.44
C GLY A 18 3.64 7.93 -14.73
N HIS A 19 3.74 7.77 -13.41
CA HIS A 19 4.95 8.10 -12.66
C HIS A 19 5.37 7.02 -11.64
N TYR A 20 6.68 6.92 -11.41
CA TYR A 20 7.28 6.12 -10.34
C TYR A 20 7.51 6.95 -9.08
N ALA A 21 7.74 6.28 -7.95
CA ALA A 21 7.99 6.93 -6.66
C ALA A 21 9.09 8.01 -6.69
N ASN A 22 10.11 7.85 -7.54
CA ASN A 22 11.19 8.82 -7.71
C ASN A 22 10.75 10.15 -8.33
N ASN A 23 9.71 10.13 -9.17
CA ASN A 23 9.17 11.30 -9.87
C ASN A 23 7.86 11.81 -9.25
N CYS A 24 7.47 11.29 -8.08
CA CYS A 24 6.24 11.68 -7.42
C CYS A 24 6.39 13.04 -6.74
N THR A 25 5.67 14.04 -7.25
CA THR A 25 5.59 15.42 -6.75
C THR A 25 4.49 15.61 -5.70
N ALA A 26 3.70 14.56 -5.41
CA ALA A 26 2.75 14.60 -4.31
C ALA A 26 3.49 14.99 -3.02
N ILE A 27 2.94 15.98 -2.30
CA ILE A 27 3.38 16.37 -0.95
C ILE A 27 3.64 15.07 -0.18
N GLN A 28 4.80 14.97 0.47
CA GLN A 28 5.37 13.75 1.07
C GLN A 28 4.45 13.07 2.10
N ARG A 29 3.34 12.50 1.65
CA ARG A 29 2.48 11.62 2.41
C ARG A 29 3.15 10.27 2.34
N ASP A 30 3.96 9.97 3.35
CA ASP A 30 4.46 8.63 3.56
C ASP A 30 3.24 7.73 3.77
N ILE A 31 2.81 7.00 2.74
CA ILE A 31 1.71 6.05 2.87
C ILE A 31 2.29 4.72 3.33
N CYS A 32 1.78 4.22 4.45
CA CYS A 32 2.21 2.96 5.03
C CYS A 32 1.85 1.79 4.13
N ARG A 33 2.84 1.04 3.64
CA ARG A 33 2.62 -0.20 2.88
C ARG A 33 1.85 -1.28 3.65
N HIS A 34 1.85 -1.24 4.98
CA HIS A 34 1.17 -2.23 5.83
C HIS A 34 -0.33 -1.94 5.96
N CYS A 35 -0.69 -0.69 6.29
CA CYS A 35 -2.08 -0.34 6.60
C CYS A 35 -2.72 0.71 5.68
N ARG A 36 -1.97 1.24 4.71
CA ARG A 36 -2.37 2.31 3.78
C ARG A 36 -2.87 3.61 4.44
N GLN A 37 -2.35 3.91 5.63
CA GLN A 37 -2.56 5.20 6.30
C GLN A 37 -1.36 6.14 6.08
N GLU A 38 -1.53 7.43 6.33
CA GLU A 38 -0.49 8.46 6.21
C GLU A 38 0.49 8.39 7.39
N HIS A 39 1.44 7.47 7.31
CA HIS A 39 2.64 7.38 8.13
C HIS A 39 3.69 6.47 7.48
N ARG A 40 4.96 6.60 7.87
CA ARG A 40 5.99 5.64 7.48
C ARG A 40 5.70 4.27 8.05
N VAL A 41 6.04 3.21 7.32
CA VAL A 41 5.88 1.83 7.81
C VAL A 41 6.54 1.66 9.19
N ALA A 42 7.71 2.25 9.42
CA ALA A 42 8.39 2.22 10.72
C ALA A 42 7.61 2.83 11.90
N GLN A 43 6.61 3.67 11.63
CA GLN A 43 5.73 4.31 12.62
C GLN A 43 4.33 3.66 12.66
N CYS A 44 4.12 2.55 11.96
CA CYS A 44 2.82 1.91 11.88
C CYS A 44 2.42 1.30 13.24
N PRO A 45 1.29 1.71 13.84
CA PRO A 45 0.82 1.12 15.10
C PRO A 45 0.40 -0.34 14.95
N ASN A 46 0.10 -0.77 13.71
CA ASN A 46 -0.38 -2.11 13.39
C ASN A 46 0.74 -3.04 12.90
N LEU A 47 2.01 -2.65 12.98
CA LEU A 47 3.12 -3.40 12.39
C LEU A 47 3.30 -4.82 12.99
N HIS A 48 2.97 -4.97 14.28
CA HIS A 48 3.03 -6.25 14.99
C HIS A 48 1.74 -7.09 14.84
N GLN A 49 0.77 -6.60 14.06
CA GLN A 49 -0.53 -7.22 13.89
C GLN A 49 -0.68 -7.68 12.44
N LYS A 50 -1.33 -8.84 12.24
CA LYS A 50 -1.83 -9.20 10.91
C LYS A 50 -2.88 -8.17 10.53
N TRP A 51 -2.56 -7.26 9.61
CA TRP A 51 -3.46 -6.19 9.18
C TRP A 51 -3.76 -6.32 7.69
N CYS A 52 -5.04 -6.23 7.34
CA CYS A 52 -5.45 -6.24 5.96
C CYS A 52 -5.68 -4.81 5.49
N ALA A 53 -4.82 -4.32 4.61
CA ALA A 53 -4.98 -3.00 4.02
C ALA A 53 -6.24 -2.85 3.14
N ASN A 54 -6.78 -3.96 2.61
CA ASN A 54 -8.04 -3.95 1.86
C ASN A 54 -9.25 -3.80 2.80
N CYS A 55 -9.32 -4.63 3.85
CA CYS A 55 -10.43 -4.65 4.80
C CYS A 55 -10.31 -3.58 5.90
N LYS A 56 -9.15 -2.93 6.04
CA LYS A 56 -8.80 -1.97 7.10
C LYS A 56 -9.09 -2.52 8.51
N ARG A 57 -8.79 -3.80 8.73
CA ARG A 57 -9.04 -4.51 9.99
C ARG A 57 -7.86 -5.44 10.32
N PRO A 58 -7.60 -5.68 11.63
CA PRO A 58 -6.67 -6.71 12.06
C PRO A 58 -7.27 -8.12 11.89
N GLY A 59 -6.41 -9.14 11.87
CA GLY A 59 -6.77 -10.57 11.83
C GLY A 59 -6.16 -11.33 10.65
N HIS A 60 -5.88 -10.67 9.53
CA HIS A 60 -5.29 -11.29 8.33
C HIS A 60 -4.46 -10.28 7.54
N GLU A 61 -3.67 -10.75 6.58
CA GLU A 61 -2.87 -9.91 5.67
C GLU A 61 -3.62 -9.69 4.35
N ALA A 62 -3.29 -8.62 3.62
CA ALA A 62 -4.05 -8.22 2.41
C ALA A 62 -4.11 -9.26 1.28
N GLY A 63 -3.20 -10.24 1.28
CA GLY A 63 -3.16 -11.36 0.32
C GLY A 63 -3.66 -12.69 0.88
N ASN A 64 -4.10 -12.73 2.13
CA ASN A 64 -4.63 -13.95 2.72
C ASN A 64 -6.14 -13.97 2.45
N GLN A 65 -6.62 -14.88 1.60
CA GLN A 65 -8.05 -15.08 1.30
C GLN A 65 -8.71 -16.14 2.21
N SER A 66 -7.93 -16.81 3.06
CA SER A 66 -8.43 -17.91 3.91
C SER A 66 -9.18 -17.47 5.18
N TRP A 67 -9.70 -16.24 5.24
CA TRP A 67 -10.50 -15.75 6.38
C TRP A 67 -12.01 -15.94 6.21
N GLU A 68 -12.46 -16.49 5.07
CA GLU A 68 -13.81 -17.00 4.86
C GLU A 68 -13.86 -18.49 5.23
N MET A 69 -13.86 -18.82 6.53
CA MET A 69 -14.36 -20.10 7.05
C MET A 69 -15.15 -19.87 8.34
#